data_AF-A0AAW2JJ92-F1
#
_entry.id   AF-A0AAW2JJ92-F1
#
_cell.length_a   1.000
_cell.length_b   1.000
_cell.length_c   1.000
_cell.angle_alpha   90.00
_cell.angle_beta   90.00
_cell.angle_gamma   90.00
#
_symmetry.space_group_name_H-M   'P 1'
#
loop_
_entity.id
_entity.type
_entity.pdbx_description
1 polymer ?
#
loop_
_entity_poly.entity_id
_entity_poly.type
_entity_poly.pdbx_seq_one_letter_code
_entity_poly.pdbx_strand_id
1 'polypeptide(L)'
;MSCALSRQVKEALKIPILKSSNRVGAKKFISIYQQNESHSEILLNFAKLDFNFVQKMHQKELSDITRWWKDLDFANRLPFARDRVVECYFWALEVYFEPRYHIARIMLTKIINMTSILDDIYDVYGTLDDLQLFTDFIQRWDVNALDQLPSYMRICYEALSDVYIEMENQLEETSESYRVKYAKEEMQKLVRAYLEEAKWSYNKNMPTMEEYMKVAIVTATFMTSSTTSLVGMGNQFEKKPTAVECYMNENGASKEEAFAELEEQVTNAWKDMNQEWLRPTVPVSMPVLTRVLNFTRTAHLFYIEDDEYTNSKANIKNIIHDVLVEPVVTD
;
A
#
# COMPACT_ATOMS: atom_id res chain seq x y z
N MET A 1 9.04 -33.31 -18.81
CA MET A 1 8.49 -31.99 -18.41
C MET A 1 9.31 -30.93 -19.13
N SER A 2 8.69 -29.98 -19.85
CA SER A 2 9.45 -28.92 -20.53
C SER A 2 10.19 -28.04 -19.50
N CYS A 3 11.26 -27.37 -19.94
CA CYS A 3 12.04 -26.47 -19.06
C CYS A 3 11.15 -25.38 -18.44
N ALA A 4 10.25 -24.79 -19.25
CA ALA A 4 9.27 -23.79 -18.83
C ALA A 4 8.32 -24.32 -17.74
N LEU A 5 7.74 -25.51 -17.95
CA LEU A 5 6.83 -26.12 -16.97
C LEU A 5 7.55 -26.47 -15.66
N SER A 6 8.80 -26.96 -15.74
CA SER A 6 9.60 -27.21 -14.54
C SER A 6 9.92 -25.95 -13.76
N ARG A 7 10.19 -24.83 -14.45
CA ARG A 7 10.40 -23.54 -13.79
C ARG A 7 9.11 -23.05 -13.14
N GLN A 8 7.99 -23.12 -13.84
CA GLN A 8 6.68 -22.72 -13.31
C GLN A 8 6.29 -23.50 -12.04
N VAL A 9 6.48 -24.82 -12.04
CA VAL A 9 6.20 -25.67 -10.86
C VAL A 9 7.11 -25.29 -9.68
N LYS A 10 8.41 -25.09 -9.92
CA LYS A 10 9.35 -24.68 -8.85
C LYS A 10 8.98 -23.32 -8.26
N GLU A 11 8.65 -22.33 -9.10
CA GLU A 11 8.23 -21.02 -8.63
C GLU A 11 6.94 -21.08 -7.82
N ALA A 12 5.93 -21.81 -8.31
CA ALA A 12 4.64 -21.95 -7.63
C ALA A 12 4.75 -22.70 -6.28
N LEU A 13 5.70 -23.65 -6.18
CA LEU A 13 6.02 -24.33 -4.92
C LEU A 13 6.74 -23.41 -3.92
N LYS A 14 7.57 -22.47 -4.40
CA LYS A 14 8.22 -21.47 -3.54
C LYS A 14 7.22 -20.41 -3.07
N ILE A 15 6.46 -19.82 -3.99
CA ILE A 15 5.46 -18.78 -3.69
C ILE A 15 4.19 -19.10 -4.50
N PRO A 16 3.11 -19.57 -3.84
CA PRO A 16 1.84 -19.80 -4.50
C PRO A 16 1.30 -18.53 -5.17
N ILE A 17 0.62 -18.67 -6.32
CA ILE A 17 0.13 -17.52 -7.11
C ILE A 17 -0.72 -16.54 -6.29
N LEU A 18 -1.52 -17.05 -5.35
CA LEU A 18 -2.37 -16.23 -4.47
C LEU A 18 -1.58 -15.35 -3.50
N LYS A 19 -0.34 -15.73 -3.19
CA LYS A 19 0.60 -15.00 -2.34
C LYS A 19 1.65 -14.22 -3.14
N SER A 20 1.71 -14.41 -4.46
CA SER A 20 2.65 -13.69 -5.32
C SER A 20 2.28 -12.21 -5.39
N SER A 21 3.28 -11.35 -5.26
CA SER A 21 3.13 -9.94 -5.60
C SER A 21 2.84 -9.79 -7.12
N ASN A 22 2.10 -8.75 -7.50
CA ASN A 22 1.56 -8.64 -8.85
C ASN A 22 2.67 -8.35 -9.87
N ARG A 23 3.53 -7.35 -9.63
CA ARG A 23 4.55 -6.96 -10.60
C ARG A 23 5.71 -7.94 -10.64
N VAL A 24 6.14 -8.44 -9.47
CA VAL A 24 7.15 -9.51 -9.40
C VAL A 24 6.65 -10.77 -10.11
N GLY A 25 5.40 -11.18 -9.84
CA GLY A 25 4.77 -12.33 -10.49
C GLY A 25 4.66 -12.16 -12.00
N ALA A 26 4.20 -11.00 -12.47
CA ALA A 26 4.08 -10.69 -13.89
C ALA A 26 5.44 -10.74 -14.62
N LYS A 27 6.49 -10.11 -14.05
CA LYS A 27 7.85 -10.12 -14.62
C LYS A 27 8.36 -11.56 -14.81
N LYS A 28 8.22 -12.39 -13.77
CA LYS A 28 8.61 -13.81 -13.82
C LYS A 28 7.78 -14.58 -14.84
N PHE A 29 6.47 -14.36 -14.86
CA PHE A 29 5.58 -15.09 -15.75
C PHE A 29 5.80 -14.75 -17.22
N ILE A 30 6.08 -13.49 -17.57
CA ILE A 30 6.45 -13.10 -18.95
C ILE A 30 7.65 -13.93 -19.44
N SER A 31 8.66 -14.11 -18.60
CA SER A 31 9.85 -14.91 -18.92
C SER A 31 9.53 -16.40 -19.11
N ILE A 32 8.61 -16.94 -18.31
CA ILE A 32 8.15 -18.34 -18.42
C ILE A 32 7.29 -18.51 -19.68
N TYR A 33 6.39 -17.57 -19.95
CA TYR A 33 5.47 -17.60 -21.08
C TYR A 33 6.21 -17.53 -22.41
N GLN A 34 7.28 -16.73 -22.50
CA GLN A 34 8.15 -16.69 -23.69
C GLN A 34 8.80 -18.04 -24.03
N GLN A 35 9.06 -18.90 -23.02
CA GLN A 35 9.64 -20.23 -23.23
C GLN A 35 8.59 -21.30 -23.56
N ASN A 36 7.31 -20.97 -23.52
CA ASN A 36 6.24 -21.90 -23.85
C ASN A 36 6.10 -22.01 -25.38
N GLU A 37 6.23 -23.22 -25.93
CA GLU A 37 6.11 -23.47 -27.37
C GLU A 37 4.76 -23.07 -27.97
N SER A 38 3.70 -22.98 -27.14
CA SER A 38 2.34 -22.63 -27.56
C SER A 38 1.91 -21.23 -27.13
N HIS A 39 2.84 -20.34 -26.79
CA HIS A 39 2.49 -18.97 -26.41
C HIS A 39 1.90 -18.18 -27.58
N SER A 40 1.03 -17.23 -27.26
CA SER A 40 0.56 -16.23 -28.22
C SER A 40 1.58 -15.10 -28.30
N GLU A 41 2.15 -14.88 -29.48
CA GLU A 41 3.07 -13.76 -29.72
C GLU A 41 2.41 -12.41 -29.44
N ILE A 42 1.12 -12.26 -29.77
CA ILE A 42 0.34 -11.04 -29.53
C ILE A 42 0.28 -10.74 -28.03
N LEU A 43 -0.10 -11.73 -27.21
CA LEU A 43 -0.19 -11.55 -25.77
C LEU A 43 1.17 -11.34 -25.11
N LEU A 44 2.21 -12.04 -25.57
CA LEU A 44 3.56 -11.87 -25.07
C LEU A 44 4.08 -10.46 -25.35
N ASN A 45 3.96 -9.99 -26.60
CA ASN A 45 4.39 -8.64 -26.99
C ASN A 45 3.62 -7.56 -26.24
N PHE A 46 2.30 -7.73 -26.09
CA PHE A 46 1.48 -6.82 -25.29
C PHE A 46 1.96 -6.75 -23.84
N ALA A 47 2.18 -7.90 -23.19
CA ALA A 47 2.63 -7.94 -21.80
C ALA A 47 4.02 -7.32 -21.60
N LYS A 48 4.96 -7.53 -22.54
CA LYS A 48 6.30 -6.90 -22.50
C LYS A 48 6.21 -5.38 -22.62
N LEU A 49 5.44 -4.88 -23.59
CA LEU A 49 5.27 -3.44 -23.84
C LEU A 49 4.55 -2.76 -22.67
N ASP A 50 3.45 -3.34 -22.19
CA ASP A 50 2.73 -2.82 -21.02
C ASP A 50 3.62 -2.80 -19.77
N PHE A 51 4.39 -3.88 -19.52
CA PHE A 51 5.30 -3.93 -18.38
C PHE A 51 6.31 -2.78 -18.41
N ASN A 52 6.95 -2.56 -19.56
CA ASN A 52 7.96 -1.52 -19.75
C ASN A 52 7.37 -0.11 -19.69
N PHE A 53 6.19 0.09 -20.27
CA PHE A 53 5.48 1.38 -20.22
C PHE A 53 5.15 1.77 -18.78
N VAL A 54 4.54 0.84 -18.02
CA VAL A 54 4.21 1.04 -16.62
C VAL A 54 5.48 1.23 -15.77
N GLN A 55 6.54 0.48 -16.04
CA GLN A 55 7.84 0.64 -15.37
C GLN A 55 8.42 2.06 -15.55
N LYS A 56 8.32 2.65 -16.75
CA LYS A 56 8.81 4.02 -16.99
C LYS A 56 8.07 5.06 -16.15
N MET A 57 6.77 4.87 -15.97
CA MET A 57 5.97 5.71 -15.10
C MET A 57 6.39 5.53 -13.63
N HIS A 58 6.63 4.29 -13.18
CA HIS A 58 7.15 4.03 -11.83
C HIS A 58 8.54 4.63 -11.59
N GLN A 59 9.44 4.56 -12.57
CA GLN A 59 10.77 5.19 -12.50
C GLN A 59 10.68 6.72 -12.33
N LYS A 60 9.71 7.36 -13.00
CA LYS A 60 9.45 8.80 -12.84
C LYS A 60 8.95 9.11 -11.42
N GLU A 61 7.95 8.38 -10.93
CA GLU A 61 7.45 8.54 -9.56
C GLU A 61 8.56 8.35 -8.53
N LEU A 62 9.38 7.31 -8.67
CA LEU A 62 10.52 7.05 -7.77
C LEU A 62 11.55 8.18 -7.83
N SER A 63 11.80 8.76 -9.00
CA SER A 63 12.69 9.92 -9.12
C SER A 63 12.14 11.13 -8.35
N ASP A 64 10.84 11.36 -8.40
CA ASP A 64 10.20 12.49 -7.70
C ASP A 64 10.17 12.25 -6.19
N ILE A 65 9.86 11.03 -5.74
CA ILE A 65 9.95 10.61 -4.34
C ILE A 65 11.37 10.72 -3.81
N THR A 66 12.37 10.28 -4.58
CA THR A 66 13.77 10.36 -4.16
C THR A 66 14.24 11.81 -4.05
N ARG A 67 13.73 12.71 -4.90
CA ARG A 67 14.00 14.15 -4.79
C ARG A 67 13.40 14.72 -3.51
N TRP A 68 12.11 14.45 -3.27
CA TRP A 68 11.45 14.83 -2.02
C TRP A 68 12.22 14.35 -0.78
N TRP A 69 12.66 13.09 -0.77
CA TRP A 69 13.43 12.52 0.34
C TRP A 69 14.80 13.19 0.54
N LYS A 70 15.49 13.50 -0.57
CA LYS A 70 16.76 14.24 -0.53
C LYS A 70 16.59 15.66 0.00
N ASP A 71 15.51 16.34 -0.37
CA ASP A 71 15.23 17.71 0.06
C ASP A 71 14.95 17.78 1.58
N LEU A 72 14.40 16.71 2.18
CA LEU A 72 14.24 16.59 3.63
C LEU A 72 15.57 16.45 4.38
N ASP A 73 16.59 15.88 3.73
CA ASP A 73 17.95 15.64 4.23
C ASP A 73 18.02 14.86 5.56
N PHE A 74 17.13 13.87 5.73
CA PHE A 74 17.07 13.08 6.97
C PHE A 74 18.30 12.21 7.20
N ALA A 75 19.05 11.84 6.16
CA ALA A 75 20.31 11.14 6.32
C ALA A 75 21.33 11.92 7.19
N ASN A 76 21.31 13.27 7.11
CA ASN A 76 22.16 14.12 7.93
C ASN A 76 21.43 14.64 9.19
N ARG A 77 20.13 14.93 9.09
CA ARG A 77 19.34 15.56 10.17
C ARG A 77 18.83 14.55 11.20
N LEU A 78 18.58 13.31 10.79
CA LEU A 78 18.06 12.19 11.59
C LEU A 78 18.90 10.91 11.32
N PRO A 79 20.22 10.92 11.59
CA PRO A 79 21.13 9.85 11.15
C PRO A 79 20.91 8.50 11.87
N PHE A 80 20.08 8.48 12.92
CA PHE A 80 19.68 7.26 13.62
C PHE A 80 18.61 6.47 12.86
N ALA A 81 17.87 7.12 11.96
CA ALA A 81 16.75 6.51 11.26
C ALA A 81 17.21 5.71 10.03
N ARG A 82 16.44 4.68 9.68
CA ARG A 82 16.67 3.82 8.52
C ARG A 82 16.37 4.58 7.22
N ASP A 83 17.35 4.64 6.32
CA ASP A 83 17.17 5.20 4.97
C ASP A 83 16.59 4.14 4.02
N ARG A 84 15.26 4.14 3.85
CA ARG A 84 14.50 3.08 3.14
C ARG A 84 13.48 3.61 2.15
N VAL A 85 13.69 4.80 1.57
CA VAL A 85 12.68 5.43 0.70
C VAL A 85 12.34 4.58 -0.54
N VAL A 86 13.32 3.84 -1.09
CA VAL A 86 13.12 2.99 -2.27
C VAL A 86 12.27 1.76 -1.91
N GLU A 87 12.54 1.15 -0.76
CA GLU A 87 11.75 0.05 -0.22
C GLU A 87 10.31 0.50 0.09
N CYS A 88 10.15 1.70 0.68
CA CYS A 88 8.83 2.29 0.95
C CYS A 88 8.03 2.52 -0.35
N TYR A 89 8.68 3.01 -1.41
CA TYR A 89 8.06 3.16 -2.72
C TYR A 89 7.66 1.80 -3.31
N PHE A 90 8.55 0.81 -3.21
CA PHE A 90 8.27 -0.54 -3.69
C PHE A 90 7.09 -1.18 -2.95
N TRP A 91 6.96 -0.94 -1.64
CA TRP A 91 5.77 -1.33 -0.87
C TRP A 91 4.49 -0.75 -1.48
N ALA A 92 4.44 0.57 -1.70
CA ALA A 92 3.27 1.24 -2.27
C ALA A 92 2.95 0.76 -3.70
N LEU A 93 3.98 0.50 -4.51
CA LEU A 93 3.86 -0.03 -5.88
C LEU A 93 3.17 -1.40 -5.91
N GLU A 94 3.50 -2.29 -4.98
CA GLU A 94 2.89 -3.62 -4.93
C GLU A 94 1.43 -3.60 -4.45
N VAL A 95 1.02 -2.55 -3.71
CA VAL A 95 -0.38 -2.33 -3.33
C VAL A 95 -1.25 -1.99 -4.55
N TYR A 96 -0.73 -1.16 -5.46
CA TYR A 96 -1.34 -0.89 -6.77
C TYR A 96 -0.30 -0.46 -7.80
N PHE A 97 -0.19 -1.21 -8.89
CA PHE A 97 0.80 -0.94 -9.94
C PHE A 97 0.22 -0.15 -11.10
N GLU A 98 -1.10 -0.08 -11.22
CA GLU A 98 -1.79 0.49 -12.38
C GLU A 98 -1.58 2.02 -12.46
N PRO A 99 -1.39 2.60 -13.67
CA PRO A 99 -1.10 4.03 -13.83
C PRO A 99 -2.08 4.99 -13.15
N ARG A 100 -3.37 4.61 -13.10
CA ARG A 100 -4.42 5.42 -12.48
C ARG A 100 -4.20 5.72 -10.98
N TYR A 101 -3.42 4.89 -10.28
CA TYR A 101 -3.17 5.03 -8.84
C TYR A 101 -1.87 5.78 -8.51
N HIS A 102 -1.33 6.59 -9.43
CA HIS A 102 -0.08 7.33 -9.23
C HIS A 102 -0.12 8.27 -8.01
N ILE A 103 -1.20 9.04 -7.85
CA ILE A 103 -1.41 9.92 -6.68
C ILE A 103 -1.40 9.10 -5.39
N ALA A 104 -2.18 8.00 -5.37
CA ALA A 104 -2.23 7.10 -4.22
C ALA A 104 -0.84 6.54 -3.87
N ARG A 105 -0.01 6.16 -4.87
CA ARG A 105 1.34 5.61 -4.62
C ARG A 105 2.24 6.62 -3.99
N ILE A 106 2.22 7.86 -4.47
CA ILE A 106 3.04 8.95 -3.95
C ILE A 106 2.65 9.23 -2.49
N MET A 107 1.35 9.39 -2.21
CA MET A 107 0.85 9.62 -0.85
C MET A 107 1.21 8.46 0.10
N LEU A 108 0.95 7.22 -0.32
CA LEU A 108 1.22 6.04 0.49
C LEU A 108 2.72 5.87 0.76
N THR A 109 3.57 6.11 -0.24
CA THR A 109 5.03 6.04 -0.07
C THR A 109 5.53 7.02 0.99
N LYS A 110 5.08 8.28 0.92
CA LYS A 110 5.45 9.32 1.89
C LYS A 110 5.01 8.94 3.30
N ILE A 111 3.78 8.44 3.47
CA ILE A 111 3.29 8.01 4.78
C ILE A 111 4.03 6.78 5.30
N ILE A 112 4.29 5.75 4.48
CA ILE A 112 5.07 4.57 4.91
C ILE A 112 6.45 5.00 5.38
N ASN A 113 7.11 5.87 4.61
CA ASN A 113 8.42 6.38 4.96
C ASN A 113 8.39 7.19 6.26
N MET A 114 7.47 8.14 6.41
CA MET A 114 7.34 8.91 7.66
C MET A 114 7.00 8.01 8.86
N THR A 115 6.16 7.00 8.69
CA THR A 115 5.88 6.00 9.73
C THR A 115 7.14 5.26 10.17
N SER A 116 8.03 4.89 9.24
CA SER A 116 9.31 4.27 9.59
C SER A 116 10.23 5.21 10.37
N ILE A 117 10.21 6.50 10.08
CA ILE A 117 11.00 7.48 10.85
C ILE A 117 10.43 7.65 12.25
N LEU A 118 9.09 7.66 12.39
CA LEU A 118 8.45 7.65 13.69
C LEU A 118 8.81 6.39 14.48
N ASP A 119 8.75 5.21 13.87
CA ASP A 119 9.16 3.94 14.48
C ASP A 119 10.59 4.02 15.06
N ASP A 120 11.56 4.50 14.27
CA ASP A 120 12.95 4.67 14.72
C ASP A 120 13.11 5.68 15.88
N ILE A 121 12.29 6.74 15.90
CA ILE A 121 12.25 7.70 17.00
C ILE A 121 11.77 7.02 18.29
N TYR A 122 10.69 6.23 18.24
CA TYR A 122 10.12 5.60 19.42
C TYR A 122 10.93 4.42 19.93
N ASP A 123 11.57 3.66 19.04
CA ASP A 123 12.30 2.44 19.39
C ASP A 123 13.76 2.68 19.80
N VAL A 124 14.45 3.59 19.11
CA VAL A 124 15.92 3.65 19.18
C VAL A 124 16.46 4.95 19.78
N TYR A 125 15.74 6.07 19.63
CA TYR A 125 16.33 7.39 19.86
C TYR A 125 15.67 8.21 20.97
N GLY A 126 14.34 8.31 20.99
CA GLY A 126 13.62 9.23 21.86
C GLY A 126 13.61 8.82 23.33
N THR A 127 13.73 9.80 24.23
CA THR A 127 13.52 9.58 25.68
C THR A 127 12.03 9.49 26.00
N LEU A 128 11.64 8.80 27.07
CA LEU A 128 10.22 8.63 27.38
C LEU A 128 9.45 9.96 27.54
N ASP A 129 10.09 10.98 28.11
CA ASP A 129 9.52 12.33 28.25
C ASP A 129 9.34 13.01 26.89
N ASP A 130 10.36 12.92 26.01
CA ASP A 130 10.28 13.43 24.64
C ASP A 130 9.18 12.71 23.84
N LEU A 131 9.07 11.38 23.98
CA LEU A 131 8.09 10.58 23.27
C LEU A 131 6.65 10.90 23.72
N GLN A 132 6.43 11.14 25.01
CA GLN A 132 5.15 11.59 25.52
C GLN A 132 4.79 12.96 24.93
N LEU A 133 5.72 13.91 24.94
CA LEU A 133 5.53 15.24 24.35
C LEU A 133 5.22 15.15 22.86
N PHE A 134 5.98 14.35 22.11
CA PHE A 134 5.80 14.20 20.68
C PHE A 134 4.47 13.55 20.30
N THR A 135 4.07 12.52 21.07
CA THR A 135 2.75 11.90 20.95
C THR A 135 1.66 12.95 21.08
N ASP A 136 1.73 13.79 22.12
CA ASP A 136 0.75 14.83 22.40
C ASP A 136 0.65 15.89 21.27
N PHE A 137 1.78 16.23 20.65
CA PHE A 137 1.82 17.12 19.48
C PHE A 137 1.08 16.53 18.27
N ILE A 138 1.29 15.25 17.98
CA ILE A 138 0.61 14.54 16.88
C ILE A 138 -0.87 14.32 17.21
N GLN A 139 -1.24 14.10 18.47
CA GLN A 139 -2.63 14.03 18.90
C GLN A 139 -3.40 15.33 18.62
N ARG A 140 -2.75 16.48 18.78
CA ARG A 140 -3.39 17.79 18.57
C ARG A 140 -3.26 18.32 17.15
N TRP A 141 -2.33 17.79 16.36
CA TRP A 141 -1.87 18.43 15.11
C TRP A 141 -1.50 19.91 15.34
N ASP A 142 -0.83 20.18 16.46
CA ASP A 142 -0.46 21.53 16.90
C ASP A 142 0.81 22.05 16.21
N VAL A 143 0.64 23.08 15.37
CA VAL A 143 1.73 23.77 14.67
C VAL A 143 2.23 25.02 15.41
N ASN A 144 1.56 25.45 16.48
CA ASN A 144 1.81 26.75 17.12
C ASN A 144 2.85 26.72 18.25
N ALA A 145 3.31 25.53 18.64
CA ALA A 145 4.20 25.33 19.78
C ALA A 145 5.44 24.47 19.45
N LEU A 146 5.84 24.42 18.17
CA LEU A 146 6.95 23.58 17.70
C LEU A 146 8.28 23.86 18.43
N ASP A 147 8.44 25.08 18.96
CA ASP A 147 9.58 25.49 19.76
C ASP A 147 9.81 24.64 21.03
N GLN A 148 8.74 23.99 21.53
CA GLN A 148 8.79 23.08 22.68
C GLN A 148 9.37 21.70 22.34
N LEU A 149 9.30 21.27 21.07
CA LEU A 149 9.87 19.99 20.65
C LEU A 149 11.39 20.07 20.54
N PRO A 150 12.11 18.99 20.94
CA PRO A 150 13.50 18.79 20.57
C PRO A 150 13.70 18.94 19.06
N SER A 151 14.89 19.40 18.64
CA SER A 151 15.16 19.73 17.24
C SER A 151 14.83 18.59 16.28
N TYR A 152 15.23 17.35 16.58
CA TYR A 152 15.01 16.19 15.72
C TYR A 152 13.50 15.85 15.58
N MET A 153 12.72 15.97 16.65
CA MET A 153 11.27 15.75 16.62
C MET A 153 10.54 16.84 15.85
N ARG A 154 10.98 18.10 15.99
CA ARG A 154 10.45 19.21 15.20
C ARG A 154 10.62 18.95 13.70
N ILE A 155 11.83 18.53 13.30
CA ILE A 155 12.16 18.21 11.91
C ILE A 155 11.24 17.11 11.36
N CYS A 156 11.03 16.04 12.13
CA CYS A 156 10.13 14.95 11.75
C CYS A 156 8.66 15.43 11.70
N TYR A 157 8.24 16.26 12.65
CA TYR A 157 6.87 16.78 12.75
C TYR A 157 6.50 17.68 11.57
N GLU A 158 7.40 18.62 11.23
CA GLU A 158 7.23 19.54 10.10
C GLU A 158 7.06 18.74 8.81
N ALA A 159 7.96 17.79 8.54
CA ALA A 159 7.85 16.93 7.36
C ALA A 159 6.56 16.09 7.33
N LEU A 160 6.15 15.51 8.47
CA LEU A 160 4.89 14.76 8.55
C LEU A 160 3.69 15.66 8.26
N SER A 161 3.68 16.87 8.82
CA SER A 161 2.59 17.84 8.65
C SER A 161 2.50 18.31 7.21
N ASP A 162 3.64 18.60 6.57
CA ASP A 162 3.72 18.99 5.16
C ASP A 162 3.18 17.88 4.24
N VAL A 163 3.47 16.60 4.53
CA VAL A 163 2.91 15.47 3.77
C VAL A 163 1.38 15.47 3.85
N TYR A 164 0.80 15.69 5.04
CA TYR A 164 -0.65 15.74 5.18
C TYR A 164 -1.28 16.96 4.51
N ILE A 165 -0.64 18.13 4.57
CA ILE A 165 -1.08 19.35 3.88
C ILE A 165 -1.04 19.13 2.37
N GLU A 166 0.01 18.51 1.84
CA GLU A 166 0.11 18.15 0.42
C GLU A 166 -1.02 17.19 0.00
N MET A 167 -1.34 16.20 0.85
CA MET A 167 -2.47 15.29 0.60
C MET A 167 -3.81 16.03 0.56
N GLU A 168 -4.03 16.98 1.48
CA GLU A 168 -5.25 17.79 1.51
C GLU A 168 -5.37 18.64 0.24
N ASN A 169 -4.30 19.33 -0.16
CA ASN A 169 -4.25 20.17 -1.36
C ASN A 169 -4.50 19.34 -2.65
N GLN A 170 -3.90 18.15 -2.77
CA GLN A 170 -4.10 17.28 -3.93
C GLN A 170 -5.55 16.78 -4.08
N LEU A 171 -6.32 16.75 -3.00
CA LEU A 171 -7.71 16.29 -2.98
C LEU A 171 -8.73 17.44 -2.87
N GLU A 172 -8.27 18.69 -2.87
CA GLU A 172 -9.12 19.86 -2.79
C GLU A 172 -9.96 20.02 -4.07
N GLU A 173 -9.34 19.83 -5.24
CA GLU A 173 -10.00 19.97 -6.55
C GLU A 173 -11.18 18.99 -6.72
N THR A 174 -11.12 17.81 -6.09
CA THR A 174 -12.19 16.81 -6.14
C THR A 174 -13.19 16.90 -4.99
N SER A 175 -13.03 17.87 -4.07
CA SER A 175 -13.79 17.95 -2.81
C SER A 175 -13.64 16.69 -1.93
N GLU A 176 -12.51 15.99 -2.01
CA GLU A 176 -12.26 14.72 -1.32
C GLU A 176 -11.25 14.84 -0.16
N SER A 177 -10.79 16.06 0.16
CA SER A 177 -9.84 16.32 1.25
C SER A 177 -10.29 15.78 2.61
N TYR A 178 -11.60 15.61 2.84
CA TYR A 178 -12.15 14.97 4.03
C TYR A 178 -11.59 13.57 4.30
N ARG A 179 -11.11 12.86 3.26
CA ARG A 179 -10.50 11.53 3.40
C ARG A 179 -9.22 11.55 4.21
N VAL A 180 -8.46 12.65 4.15
CA VAL A 180 -7.18 12.81 4.85
C VAL A 180 -7.37 12.75 6.37
N LYS A 181 -8.53 13.20 6.87
CA LYS A 181 -8.90 13.09 8.28
C LYS A 181 -8.78 11.65 8.80
N TYR A 182 -9.24 10.66 8.04
CA TYR A 182 -9.15 9.26 8.47
C TYR A 182 -7.70 8.78 8.56
N ALA A 183 -6.84 9.19 7.63
CA ALA A 183 -5.41 8.87 7.69
C ALA A 183 -4.72 9.56 8.88
N LYS A 184 -5.10 10.80 9.23
CA LYS A 184 -4.64 11.49 10.44
C LYS A 184 -5.08 10.76 11.70
N GLU A 185 -6.33 10.30 11.78
CA GLU A 185 -6.85 9.52 12.92
C GLU A 185 -6.12 8.19 13.12
N GLU A 186 -5.76 7.49 12.04
CA GLU A 186 -4.95 6.26 12.12
C GLU A 186 -3.51 6.55 12.55
N MET A 187 -2.91 7.65 12.10
CA MET A 187 -1.58 8.06 12.57
C MET A 187 -1.59 8.39 14.07
N GLN A 188 -2.64 9.06 14.54
CA GLN A 188 -2.83 9.32 15.98
C GLN A 188 -2.97 8.02 16.79
N LYS A 189 -3.65 7.01 16.26
CA LYS A 189 -3.72 5.68 16.90
C LYS A 189 -2.34 5.03 16.95
N LEU A 190 -1.59 5.09 15.85
CA LEU A 190 -0.27 4.51 15.73
C LEU A 190 0.72 5.08 16.75
N VAL A 191 0.85 6.40 16.83
CA VAL A 191 1.82 7.02 17.76
C VAL A 191 1.47 6.80 19.23
N ARG A 192 0.18 6.64 19.58
CA ARG A 192 -0.21 6.23 20.94
C ARG A 192 0.22 4.80 21.22
N ALA A 193 0.11 3.91 20.23
CA ALA A 193 0.52 2.52 20.37
C ALA A 193 2.05 2.40 20.48
N TYR A 194 2.82 3.13 19.67
CA TYR A 194 4.28 3.21 19.81
C TYR A 194 4.71 3.73 21.18
N LEU A 195 4.01 4.73 21.74
CA LEU A 195 4.30 5.21 23.08
C LEU A 195 4.08 4.12 24.16
N GLU A 196 3.05 3.29 24.02
CA GLU A 196 2.81 2.17 24.94
C GLU A 196 3.90 1.11 24.83
N GLU A 197 4.37 0.77 23.62
CA GLU A 197 5.51 -0.14 23.44
C GLU A 197 6.79 0.43 24.08
N ALA A 198 7.07 1.72 23.84
CA ALA A 198 8.20 2.40 24.46
C ALA A 198 8.10 2.34 26.00
N LYS A 199 6.93 2.58 26.59
CA LYS A 199 6.72 2.46 28.05
C LYS A 199 7.04 1.05 28.56
N TRP A 200 6.66 0.00 27.85
CA TRP A 200 7.01 -1.37 28.23
C TRP A 200 8.51 -1.61 28.20
N SER A 201 9.18 -1.18 27.13
CA SER A 201 10.64 -1.29 26.97
C SER A 201 11.41 -0.51 28.04
N TYR A 202 11.05 0.75 28.28
CA TYR A 202 11.69 1.63 29.27
C TYR A 202 11.53 1.10 30.70
N ASN A 203 10.32 0.69 31.07
CA ASN A 203 10.03 0.21 32.42
C ASN A 203 10.41 -1.26 32.63
N LYS A 204 10.90 -1.95 31.58
CA LYS A 204 11.16 -3.39 31.57
C LYS A 204 9.93 -4.20 32.01
N ASN A 205 8.75 -3.71 31.66
CA ASN A 205 7.49 -4.36 31.97
C ASN A 205 7.11 -5.30 30.83
N MET A 206 6.76 -6.54 31.16
CA MET A 206 6.31 -7.52 30.18
C MET A 206 4.78 -7.57 30.19
N PRO A 207 4.10 -7.09 29.12
CA PRO A 207 2.65 -7.20 29.03
C PRO A 207 2.21 -8.66 28.90
N THR A 208 0.95 -8.94 29.21
CA THR A 208 0.35 -10.21 28.81
C THR A 208 0.25 -10.29 27.28
N MET A 209 0.13 -11.49 26.72
CA MET A 209 -0.06 -11.66 25.28
C MET A 209 -1.32 -10.93 24.76
N GLU A 210 -2.38 -10.87 25.55
CA GLU A 210 -3.61 -10.16 25.15
C GLU A 210 -3.37 -8.64 25.08
N GLU A 211 -2.71 -8.06 26.07
CA GLU A 211 -2.36 -6.63 26.09
C GLU A 211 -1.37 -6.29 24.97
N TYR A 212 -0.34 -7.13 24.79
CA TYR A 212 0.63 -7.00 23.71
C TYR A 212 -0.06 -6.98 22.35
N MET A 213 -0.91 -7.97 22.05
CA MET A 213 -1.54 -8.07 20.74
C MET A 213 -2.44 -6.87 20.39
N LYS A 214 -3.09 -6.25 21.39
CA LYS A 214 -3.89 -5.03 21.16
C LYS A 214 -3.05 -3.85 20.66
N VAL A 215 -1.81 -3.75 21.13
CA VAL A 215 -0.85 -2.71 20.72
C VAL A 215 -0.13 -3.13 19.44
N ALA A 216 0.40 -4.34 19.40
CA ALA A 216 1.15 -4.90 18.28
C ALA A 216 0.40 -4.89 16.94
N ILE A 217 -0.92 -5.11 16.95
CA ILE A 217 -1.75 -5.03 15.73
C ILE A 217 -1.76 -3.62 15.15
N VAL A 218 -1.73 -2.60 16.01
CA VAL A 218 -1.71 -1.20 15.59
C VAL A 218 -0.29 -0.81 15.14
N THR A 219 0.73 -1.19 15.90
CA THR A 219 2.15 -0.86 15.62
C THR A 219 2.72 -1.64 14.43
N ALA A 220 2.09 -2.73 14.00
CA ALA A 220 2.35 -3.35 12.71
C ALA A 220 1.98 -2.47 11.49
N THR A 221 1.42 -1.28 11.70
CA THR A 221 1.14 -0.22 10.72
C THR A 221 0.14 -0.55 9.59
N PHE A 222 -0.32 -1.80 9.47
CA PHE A 222 -1.23 -2.23 8.40
C PHE A 222 -2.50 -1.38 8.33
N MET A 223 -3.07 -0.98 9.46
CA MET A 223 -4.29 -0.15 9.48
C MET A 223 -4.02 1.27 8.97
N THR A 224 -2.93 1.89 9.42
CA THR A 224 -2.50 3.22 8.96
C THR A 224 -2.17 3.21 7.48
N SER A 225 -1.41 2.22 7.01
CA SER A 225 -1.06 2.06 5.59
C SER A 225 -2.29 1.74 4.73
N SER A 226 -3.19 0.87 5.20
CA SER A 226 -4.42 0.52 4.49
C SER A 226 -5.34 1.72 4.34
N THR A 227 -5.61 2.45 5.41
CA THR A 227 -6.44 3.66 5.38
C THR A 227 -5.84 4.71 4.45
N THR A 228 -4.53 4.97 4.56
CA THR A 228 -3.81 5.88 3.65
C THR A 228 -3.92 5.43 2.20
N SER A 229 -3.83 4.13 1.94
CA SER A 229 -3.92 3.59 0.58
C SER A 229 -5.26 3.92 -0.10
N LEU A 230 -6.33 4.11 0.67
CA LEU A 230 -7.67 4.44 0.18
C LEU A 230 -7.85 5.94 -0.06
N VAL A 231 -7.04 6.81 0.57
CA VAL A 231 -7.17 8.27 0.47
C VAL A 231 -7.02 8.74 -0.97
N GLY A 232 -5.94 8.31 -1.64
CA GLY A 232 -5.60 8.74 -3.00
C GLY A 232 -6.22 7.90 -4.12
N MET A 233 -7.10 6.94 -3.82
CA MET A 233 -7.67 6.03 -4.83
C MET A 233 -8.71 6.69 -5.77
N GLY A 234 -9.11 7.94 -5.47
CA GLY A 234 -10.17 8.66 -6.18
C GLY A 234 -11.55 8.00 -6.04
N ASN A 235 -12.60 8.67 -6.54
CA ASN A 235 -13.91 8.05 -6.66
C ASN A 235 -13.85 6.87 -7.63
N GLN A 236 -13.90 5.66 -7.09
CA GLN A 236 -14.33 4.47 -7.83
C GLN A 236 -15.85 4.43 -8.04
N PHE A 237 -16.54 5.46 -7.55
CA PHE A 237 -17.95 5.73 -7.80
C PHE A 237 -18.07 6.73 -8.95
N GLU A 238 -17.65 6.33 -10.15
CA GLU A 238 -18.45 6.79 -11.28
C GLU A 238 -19.86 6.29 -10.99
N LYS A 239 -20.80 7.21 -10.81
CA LYS A 239 -22.22 6.88 -10.79
C LYS A 239 -22.59 6.44 -12.20
N LYS A 240 -22.16 5.22 -12.56
CA LYS A 240 -22.64 4.54 -13.76
C LYS A 240 -24.14 4.33 -13.54
N PRO A 241 -24.98 4.61 -14.54
CA PRO A 241 -26.40 4.32 -14.41
C PRO A 241 -26.52 2.84 -14.04
N THR A 242 -27.13 2.59 -12.88
CA THR A 242 -27.31 1.23 -12.38
C THR A 242 -28.24 0.48 -13.33
N ALA A 243 -28.11 -0.84 -13.42
CA ALA A 243 -29.03 -1.64 -14.24
C ALA A 243 -30.50 -1.37 -13.83
N VAL A 244 -30.74 -1.09 -12.55
CA VAL A 244 -32.05 -0.68 -12.01
C VAL A 244 -32.50 0.65 -12.63
N GLU A 245 -31.64 1.68 -12.60
CA GLU A 245 -31.95 2.99 -13.19
C GLU A 245 -32.13 2.91 -14.72
N CYS A 246 -31.32 2.11 -15.42
CA CYS A 246 -31.49 1.86 -16.87
C CYS A 246 -32.81 1.15 -17.16
N TYR A 247 -33.13 0.09 -16.41
CA TYR A 247 -34.33 -0.71 -16.61
C TYR A 247 -35.61 0.10 -16.33
N MET A 248 -35.61 0.88 -15.25
CA MET A 248 -36.72 1.80 -14.94
C MET A 248 -36.92 2.82 -16.05
N ASN A 249 -35.83 3.38 -16.60
CA ASN A 249 -35.90 4.40 -17.64
C ASN A 249 -36.33 3.82 -19.01
N GLU A 250 -35.90 2.61 -19.35
CA GLU A 250 -36.27 1.95 -20.61
C GLU A 250 -37.69 1.39 -20.60
N ASN A 251 -38.13 0.84 -19.47
CA ASN A 251 -39.38 0.06 -19.38
C ASN A 251 -40.51 0.81 -18.65
N GLY A 252 -40.25 2.02 -18.14
CA GLY A 252 -41.22 2.76 -17.31
C GLY A 252 -41.57 2.05 -16.00
N ALA A 253 -40.74 1.10 -15.58
CA ALA A 253 -40.98 0.23 -14.45
C ALA A 253 -40.72 0.94 -13.11
N SER A 254 -41.43 0.51 -12.07
CA SER A 254 -41.13 0.88 -10.69
C SER A 254 -39.78 0.29 -10.26
N LYS A 255 -39.22 0.86 -9.19
CA LYS A 255 -37.94 0.38 -8.63
C LYS A 255 -38.08 -1.07 -8.17
N GLU A 256 -39.22 -1.42 -7.59
CA GLU A 256 -39.54 -2.76 -7.11
C GLU A 256 -39.62 -3.78 -8.25
N GLU A 257 -40.23 -3.42 -9.38
CA GLU A 257 -40.28 -4.27 -10.58
C GLU A 257 -38.90 -4.43 -11.22
N ALA A 258 -38.11 -3.36 -11.28
CA ALA A 258 -36.73 -3.41 -11.75
C ALA A 258 -35.85 -4.29 -10.86
N PHE A 259 -36.04 -4.24 -9.54
CA PHE A 259 -35.34 -5.12 -8.60
C PHE A 259 -35.71 -6.58 -8.78
N ALA A 260 -37.01 -6.90 -8.89
CA ALA A 260 -37.46 -8.28 -9.04
C ALA A 260 -36.91 -8.93 -10.33
N GLU A 261 -36.95 -8.19 -11.44
CA GLU A 261 -36.43 -8.66 -12.74
C GLU A 261 -34.90 -8.85 -12.70
N LEU A 262 -34.16 -7.87 -12.16
CA LEU A 262 -32.71 -7.97 -12.06
C LEU A 262 -32.28 -9.03 -11.05
N GLU A 263 -33.06 -9.27 -10.00
CA GLU A 263 -32.83 -10.36 -9.03
C GLU A 263 -33.06 -11.73 -9.67
N GLU A 264 -34.05 -11.88 -10.56
CA GLU A 264 -34.25 -13.09 -11.35
C GLU A 264 -33.07 -13.33 -12.31
N GLN A 265 -32.63 -12.30 -13.04
CA GLN A 265 -31.46 -12.37 -13.92
C GLN A 265 -30.16 -12.67 -13.17
N VAL A 266 -29.97 -12.04 -12.00
CA VAL A 266 -28.85 -12.32 -11.10
C VAL A 266 -28.94 -13.75 -10.59
N THR A 267 -30.11 -14.25 -10.21
CA THR A 267 -30.28 -15.63 -9.72
C THR A 267 -29.98 -16.67 -10.81
N ASN A 268 -30.31 -16.36 -12.06
CA ASN A 268 -30.00 -17.20 -13.22
C ASN A 268 -28.49 -17.16 -13.52
N ALA A 269 -27.87 -15.98 -13.57
CA ALA A 269 -26.41 -15.83 -13.71
C ALA A 269 -25.62 -16.38 -12.51
N TRP A 270 -26.24 -16.41 -11.32
CA TRP A 270 -25.65 -16.92 -10.10
C TRP A 270 -25.46 -18.44 -10.14
N LYS A 271 -26.37 -19.16 -10.80
CA LYS A 271 -26.24 -20.60 -11.02
C LYS A 271 -25.11 -20.92 -12.01
N ASP A 272 -24.84 -20.03 -12.95
CA ASP A 272 -23.76 -20.18 -13.95
C ASP A 272 -22.38 -19.79 -13.40
N MET A 273 -22.30 -18.77 -12.53
CA MET A 273 -21.03 -18.32 -11.92
C MET A 273 -20.53 -19.18 -10.76
N ASN A 274 -21.41 -19.94 -10.10
CA ASN A 274 -21.05 -20.77 -8.93
C ASN A 274 -20.09 -21.94 -9.26
N GLN A 275 -19.74 -22.16 -10.52
CA GLN A 275 -18.72 -23.13 -10.90
C GLN A 275 -17.29 -22.57 -10.80
N GLU A 276 -17.10 -21.25 -10.64
CA GLU A 276 -15.78 -20.61 -10.51
C GLU A 276 -15.85 -19.36 -9.59
N TRP A 277 -15.53 -19.53 -8.28
CA TRP A 277 -14.71 -18.59 -7.49
C TRP A 277 -15.24 -17.42 -6.61
N LEU A 278 -16.55 -17.17 -6.35
CA LEU A 278 -16.95 -15.81 -5.87
C LEU A 278 -18.06 -15.75 -4.80
N ARG A 279 -17.78 -15.42 -3.52
CA ARG A 279 -18.67 -14.59 -2.64
C ARG A 279 -17.95 -14.07 -1.37
N PRO A 280 -17.53 -12.80 -1.30
CA PRO A 280 -17.27 -12.12 -0.02
C PRO A 280 -18.59 -11.79 0.67
N THR A 281 -18.69 -12.05 1.97
CA THR A 281 -19.89 -11.85 2.81
C THR A 281 -20.05 -10.42 3.36
N VAL A 282 -19.27 -9.45 2.86
CA VAL A 282 -19.22 -8.07 3.38
C VAL A 282 -19.44 -7.07 2.23
N PRO A 283 -20.22 -5.98 2.40
CA PRO A 283 -20.53 -5.01 1.35
C PRO A 283 -19.36 -4.05 1.08
N VAL A 284 -18.20 -4.58 0.69
CA VAL A 284 -16.99 -3.81 0.36
C VAL A 284 -16.61 -4.09 -1.09
N SER A 285 -16.27 -3.04 -1.84
CA SER A 285 -15.91 -3.18 -3.26
C SER A 285 -14.61 -3.97 -3.44
N MET A 286 -14.53 -4.75 -4.51
CA MET A 286 -13.36 -5.56 -4.83
C MET A 286 -12.04 -4.77 -4.91
N PRO A 287 -12.00 -3.53 -5.44
CA PRO A 287 -10.74 -2.80 -5.45
C PRO A 287 -10.23 -2.43 -4.06
N VAL A 288 -11.11 -2.20 -3.07
CA VAL A 288 -10.73 -1.98 -1.66
C VAL A 288 -10.16 -3.27 -1.08
N LEU A 289 -10.84 -4.40 -1.25
CA LEU A 289 -10.36 -5.71 -0.79
C LEU A 289 -9.01 -6.08 -1.43
N THR A 290 -8.81 -5.70 -2.68
CA THR A 290 -7.55 -5.92 -3.40
C THR A 290 -6.38 -5.20 -2.75
N ARG A 291 -6.59 -4.03 -2.11
CA ARG A 291 -5.52 -3.31 -1.39
C ARG A 291 -5.05 -4.11 -0.19
N VAL A 292 -5.99 -4.58 0.63
CA VAL A 292 -5.70 -5.39 1.82
C VAL A 292 -4.98 -6.68 1.42
N LEU A 293 -5.46 -7.36 0.38
CA LEU A 293 -4.79 -8.55 -0.15
C LEU A 293 -3.36 -8.26 -0.62
N ASN A 294 -3.16 -7.15 -1.34
CA ASN A 294 -1.85 -6.79 -1.84
C ASN A 294 -0.90 -6.39 -0.70
N PHE A 295 -1.35 -5.71 0.35
CA PHE A 295 -0.53 -5.49 1.55
C PHE A 295 -0.04 -6.81 2.15
N THR A 296 -0.92 -7.82 2.26
CA THR A 296 -0.54 -9.14 2.76
C THR A 296 0.47 -9.83 1.84
N ARG A 297 0.33 -9.69 0.51
CA ARG A 297 1.30 -10.22 -0.46
C ARG A 297 2.66 -9.53 -0.36
N THR A 298 2.67 -8.21 -0.21
CA THR A 298 3.89 -7.42 -0.04
C THR A 298 4.58 -7.78 1.27
N ALA A 299 3.85 -7.87 2.37
CA ALA A 299 4.41 -8.31 3.64
C ALA A 299 4.99 -9.72 3.54
N HIS A 300 4.28 -10.64 2.90
CA HIS A 300 4.82 -11.98 2.65
C HIS A 300 6.12 -11.91 1.83
N LEU A 301 6.20 -11.06 0.81
CA LEU A 301 7.42 -10.89 0.01
C LEU A 301 8.61 -10.39 0.84
N PHE A 302 8.39 -9.43 1.73
CA PHE A 302 9.44 -8.83 2.54
C PHE A 302 9.87 -9.67 3.76
N TYR A 303 8.99 -10.55 4.26
CA TYR A 303 9.17 -11.24 5.53
C TYR A 303 9.13 -12.77 5.44
N ILE A 304 9.12 -13.35 4.23
CA ILE A 304 9.10 -14.82 4.05
C ILE A 304 10.39 -15.50 4.51
N GLU A 305 11.55 -14.87 4.29
CA GLU A 305 12.86 -15.42 4.63
C GLU A 305 13.49 -14.74 5.86
N ASP A 306 13.42 -13.41 5.95
CA ASP A 306 13.96 -12.59 7.06
C ASP A 306 13.30 -11.20 7.07
N ASP A 307 13.68 -10.29 7.97
CA ASP A 307 13.32 -8.86 7.91
C ASP A 307 14.11 -8.15 6.79
N GLU A 308 13.64 -8.31 5.55
CA GLU A 308 14.26 -7.69 4.39
C GLU A 308 13.90 -6.19 4.25
N TYR A 309 13.00 -5.65 5.07
CA TYR A 309 12.79 -4.20 5.14
C TYR A 309 13.97 -3.53 5.84
N THR A 310 14.32 -4.01 7.03
CA THR A 310 15.47 -3.52 7.77
C THR A 310 16.78 -3.94 7.08
N ASN A 311 16.88 -5.17 6.59
CA ASN A 311 18.08 -5.74 5.98
C ASN A 311 17.95 -5.95 4.46
N SER A 312 17.70 -4.88 3.70
CA SER A 312 17.38 -4.98 2.27
C SER A 312 18.51 -5.46 1.34
N LYS A 313 19.74 -5.68 1.85
CA LYS A 313 20.92 -6.04 1.05
C LYS A 313 20.86 -7.43 0.40
N ALA A 314 19.92 -8.27 0.80
CA ALA A 314 19.78 -9.63 0.34
C ALA A 314 18.87 -9.74 -0.90
N ASN A 315 17.74 -10.42 -0.78
CA ASN A 315 16.89 -10.82 -1.89
C ASN A 315 16.03 -9.66 -2.41
N ILE A 316 15.43 -8.84 -1.54
CA ILE A 316 14.53 -7.76 -1.95
C ILE A 316 15.20 -6.72 -2.84
N LYS A 317 16.48 -6.40 -2.64
CA LYS A 317 17.22 -5.48 -3.51
C LYS A 317 17.25 -5.96 -4.96
N ASN A 318 17.46 -7.25 -5.18
CA ASN A 318 17.45 -7.83 -6.53
C ASN A 318 16.05 -7.77 -7.13
N ILE A 319 15.02 -8.03 -6.32
CA ILE A 319 13.62 -7.96 -6.76
C ILE A 319 13.22 -6.53 -7.16
N ILE A 320 13.59 -5.54 -6.34
CA ILE A 320 13.39 -4.11 -6.63
C ILE A 320 14.10 -3.75 -7.93
N HIS A 321 15.35 -4.17 -8.09
CA HIS A 321 16.12 -3.93 -9.31
C HIS A 321 15.45 -4.55 -10.55
N ASP A 322 14.98 -5.79 -10.48
CA ASP A 322 14.33 -6.48 -11.59
C ASP A 322 13.00 -5.84 -12.00
N VAL A 323 12.25 -5.29 -11.03
CA VAL A 323 10.95 -4.65 -11.28
C VAL A 323 11.08 -3.20 -11.71
N LEU A 324 12.01 -2.44 -11.13
CA LEU A 324 12.12 -0.99 -11.32
C LEU A 324 13.25 -0.53 -12.22
N VAL A 325 14.29 -1.35 -12.45
CA VAL A 325 15.48 -0.96 -13.23
C VAL A 325 15.53 -1.72 -14.54
N GLU A 326 15.50 -3.06 -14.48
CA GLU A 326 15.65 -3.90 -15.66
C GLU A 326 14.37 -3.92 -16.49
N PRO A 327 14.38 -3.48 -17.76
CA PRO A 327 13.23 -3.63 -18.64
C PRO A 327 13.03 -5.10 -19.02
N VAL A 328 11.86 -5.44 -19.56
CA VAL A 328 11.67 -6.71 -20.27
C VAL A 328 12.16 -6.54 -21.70
N VAL A 329 13.02 -7.45 -22.17
CA VAL A 329 13.58 -7.38 -23.53
C VAL A 329 12.47 -7.56 -24.57
N THR A 330 12.32 -6.55 -25.43
CA THR A 330 11.47 -6.57 -26.62
C THR A 330 12.32 -6.87 -27.84
N ASP A 331 11.75 -7.57 -28.82
CA ASP A 331 12.42 -7.93 -30.07
C ASP A 331 12.51 -6.77 -31.07
#